data_AF-A0A699VLN0-F1
#
_entry.id   AF-A0A699VLN0-F1
#
_cell.length_a   1.000
_cell.length_b   1.000
_cell.length_c   1.000
_cell.angle_alpha   90.00
_cell.angle_beta   90.00
_cell.angle_gamma   90.00
#
_symmetry.space_group_name_H-M   'P 1'
#
loop_
_entity.id
_entity.type
_entity.pdbx_description
1 polymer ?
#
loop_
_entity_poly.entity_id
_entity_poly.type
_entity_poly.pdbx_seq_one_letter_code
_entity_poly.pdbx_strand_id
1 'polypeptide(L)'
;MEEDFEPSVQHQRRVNPKIHDVIKQEVIKLLEAGLIYPISDSPWVSPVHCVLKKGGFTAVENEDNELIPTRLVTGWRVCIDYR
;
A
#
# COMPACT_ATOMS: atom_id res chain seq x y z
N MET A 1 -21.39 -14.30 5.41
CA MET A 1 -21.43 -13.21 6.40
C MET A 1 -22.36 -13.67 7.49
N GLU A 2 -22.03 -13.43 8.75
CA GLU A 2 -23.02 -13.64 9.81
C GLU A 2 -24.20 -12.71 9.55
N GLU A 3 -25.42 -13.18 9.83
CA GLU A 3 -26.65 -12.46 9.51
C GLU A 3 -26.76 -11.12 10.26
N ASP A 4 -26.00 -10.95 11.34
CA ASP A 4 -25.99 -9.77 12.21
C ASP A 4 -24.84 -8.78 11.92
N PHE A 5 -24.10 -8.94 10.81
CA PHE A 5 -22.94 -8.08 10.55
C PHE A 5 -23.33 -6.75 9.89
N GLU A 6 -23.14 -5.65 10.62
CA GLU A 6 -23.45 -4.30 10.15
C GLU A 6 -22.31 -3.69 9.31
N PRO A 7 -22.65 -2.81 8.34
CA PRO A 7 -21.66 -2.05 7.59
C PRO A 7 -20.79 -1.18 8.48
N SER A 8 -19.48 -1.19 8.23
CA SER A 8 -18.53 -0.32 8.91
C SER A 8 -17.88 0.68 7.95
N VAL A 9 -17.83 1.94 8.40
CA VAL A 9 -17.16 3.04 7.70
C VAL A 9 -15.93 3.44 8.50
N GLN A 10 -14.77 2.95 8.08
CA GLN A 10 -13.49 3.34 8.66
C GLN A 10 -12.93 4.55 7.92
N HIS A 11 -12.60 5.60 8.66
CA HIS A 11 -12.01 6.80 8.09
C HIS A 11 -10.58 6.52 7.59
N GLN A 12 -10.27 7.01 6.40
CA GLN A 12 -8.93 6.93 5.82
C GLN A 12 -7.91 7.67 6.70
N ARG A 13 -6.82 6.99 7.06
CA ARG A 13 -5.73 7.64 7.82
C ARG A 13 -4.94 8.58 6.92
N ARG A 14 -4.33 9.61 7.52
CA ARG A 14 -3.48 10.56 6.80
C ARG A 14 -2.29 9.85 6.16
N VAL A 15 -2.12 10.04 4.85
CA VAL A 15 -0.97 9.54 4.09
C VAL A 15 -0.02 10.70 3.73
N ASN A 16 1.27 10.40 3.58
CA ASN A 16 2.25 11.36 3.10
C ASN A 16 1.92 11.74 1.64
N PRO A 17 1.90 13.03 1.26
CA PRO A 17 1.63 13.46 -0.11
C PRO A 17 2.48 12.74 -1.17
N LYS A 18 3.76 12.46 -0.91
CA LYS A 18 4.63 11.72 -1.85
C LYS A 18 4.13 10.30 -2.14
N ILE A 19 3.48 9.68 -1.16
CA ILE A 19 2.95 8.31 -1.25
C ILE A 19 1.57 8.31 -1.89
N HIS A 20 0.81 9.39 -1.72
CA HIS A 20 -0.53 9.51 -2.27
C HIS A 20 -0.54 9.41 -3.80
N ASP A 21 0.44 10.00 -4.48
CA ASP A 21 0.55 9.91 -5.93
C ASP A 21 0.86 8.47 -6.40
N VAL A 22 1.66 7.73 -5.63
CA VAL A 22 1.92 6.30 -5.88
C VAL A 22 0.65 5.47 -5.71
N ILE A 23 -0.13 5.72 -4.65
CA ILE A 23 -1.42 5.03 -4.42
C ILE A 23 -2.35 5.28 -5.61
N LYS A 24 -2.47 6.54 -6.06
CA LYS A 24 -3.32 6.89 -7.19
C LYS A 24 -2.93 6.14 -8.46
N GLN A 25 -1.64 6.09 -8.79
CA GLN A 25 -1.16 5.37 -9.97
C GLN A 25 -1.47 3.87 -9.90
N GLU A 26 -1.28 3.25 -8.74
CA GLU A 26 -1.61 1.83 -8.55
C GLU A 26 -3.12 1.56 -8.65
N VAL A 27 -3.95 2.42 -8.07
CA VAL A 27 -5.42 2.31 -8.18
C VAL A 27 -5.87 2.42 -9.64
N ILE A 28 -5.30 3.34 -10.42
CA ILE A 28 -5.61 3.47 -11.85
C ILE A 28 -5.24 2.20 -12.61
N LYS A 29 -4.05 1.62 -12.37
CA LYS A 29 -3.64 0.35 -13.00
C LYS A 29 -4.60 -0.79 -12.66
N LEU A 30 -5.07 -0.88 -11.41
CA LEU A 30 -6.03 -1.90 -10.99
C LEU A 30 -7.39 -1.71 -11.68
N LEU A 31 -7.81 -0.46 -11.87
CA LEU A 31 -9.03 -0.12 -12.61
C LEU A 31 -8.90 -0.48 -14.09
N GLU A 32 -7.78 -0.14 -14.74
CA GLU A 32 -7.49 -0.50 -16.13
C GLU A 32 -7.40 -2.01 -16.34
N ALA A 33 -6.87 -2.75 -15.36
CA ALA A 33 -6.84 -4.21 -15.37
C ALA A 33 -8.21 -4.85 -15.12
N GLY A 34 -9.25 -4.07 -14.77
CA GLY A 34 -10.58 -4.57 -14.44
C GLY A 34 -10.66 -5.34 -13.11
N LEU A 35 -9.66 -5.19 -12.23
CA LEU A 35 -9.62 -5.85 -10.92
C LEU A 35 -10.49 -5.12 -9.88
N ILE A 36 -10.72 -3.83 -10.08
CA ILE A 36 -11.59 -2.99 -9.25
C ILE A 36 -12.54 -2.17 -10.14
N TYR A 37 -13.59 -1.63 -9.54
CA TYR A 37 -14.56 -0.75 -10.21
C TYR A 37 -14.97 0.40 -9.28
N PRO A 38 -15.39 1.56 -9.83
CA PRO A 38 -15.85 2.67 -9.01
C PRO A 38 -17.22 2.36 -8.39
N ILE A 39 -17.38 2.69 -7.11
CA ILE A 39 -18.64 2.64 -6.37
C ILE A 39 -18.81 3.94 -5.59
N SER A 40 -19.99 4.56 -5.65
CA SER A 40 -20.26 5.86 -5.02
C SER A 40 -20.93 5.73 -3.64
N ASP A 41 -21.71 4.68 -3.44
CA ASP A 41 -22.71 4.53 -2.38
C ASP A 41 -22.47 3.30 -1.48
N SER A 42 -21.22 2.82 -1.41
CA SER A 42 -20.88 1.71 -0.52
C SER A 42 -21.04 2.10 0.95
N PRO A 43 -21.85 1.36 1.73
CA PRO A 43 -21.88 1.55 3.18
C PRO A 43 -20.63 0.96 3.87
N TRP A 44 -19.78 0.25 3.11
CA TRP A 44 -18.53 -0.34 3.58
C TRP A 44 -17.34 0.51 3.14
N VAL A 45 -16.51 0.93 4.09
CA VAL A 45 -15.26 1.65 3.81
C VAL A 45 -14.14 1.09 4.67
N SER A 46 -13.08 0.62 4.03
CA SER A 46 -11.85 0.16 4.68
C SER A 46 -10.68 1.09 4.32
N PRO A 47 -9.76 1.39 5.25
CA PRO A 47 -8.68 2.31 4.99
C PRO A 47 -7.58 1.61 4.19
N VAL A 48 -6.94 2.40 3.32
CA VAL A 48 -5.85 1.98 2.43
C VAL A 48 -4.52 2.46 2.99
N HIS A 49 -3.53 1.58 3.01
CA HIS A 49 -2.17 1.88 3.44
C HIS A 49 -1.17 1.53 2.36
N CYS A 50 -0.14 2.35 2.22
CA CYS A 50 1.00 2.05 1.36
C CYS A 50 2.21 1.64 2.19
N VAL A 51 2.78 0.50 1.84
CA VAL A 51 3.94 -0.06 2.52
C VAL A 51 5.06 -0.25 1.52
N LEU A 52 6.28 0.12 1.90
CA LEU A 52 7.47 -0.14 1.12
C LEU A 52 7.69 -1.65 1.02
N LYS A 53 7.86 -2.17 -0.21
CA LYS A 53 8.38 -3.53 -0.40
C LYS A 53 9.76 -3.58 0.20
N LYS A 54 9.96 -4.48 1.16
CA LYS A 54 11.30 -4.84 1.61
C LYS A 54 11.95 -5.58 0.44
N GLY A 55 12.90 -4.93 -0.23
CA GLY A 55 13.77 -5.59 -1.19
C GLY A 55 14.75 -6.51 -0.48
N GLY A 56 15.49 -7.29 -1.26
CA GLY A 56 16.68 -7.99 -0.78
C GLY A 56 17.67 -7.00 -0.16
N PHE A 57 18.47 -7.51 0.77
CA PHE A 57 19.52 -6.74 1.41
C PHE A 57 20.83 -7.01 0.69
N THR A 58 21.50 -5.96 0.23
CA THR A 58 22.83 -6.06 -0.39
C THR A 58 23.85 -5.43 0.55
N ALA A 59 24.84 -6.22 0.96
CA ALA A 59 26.01 -5.69 1.64
C ALA A 59 26.94 -5.10 0.58
N VAL A 60 27.26 -3.81 0.69
CA VAL A 60 28.20 -3.11 -0.19
C VAL A 60 29.46 -2.86 0.62
N GLU A 61 30.62 -3.27 0.13
CA GLU A 61 31.90 -2.93 0.77
C GLU A 61 32.21 -1.44 0.54
N ASN A 62 32.51 -0.73 1.62
CA ASN A 62 33.05 0.63 1.56
C ASN A 62 34.56 0.62 1.29
N GLU A 63 35.16 1.81 1.09
CA GLU A 63 36.61 2.02 0.95
C GLU A 63 37.42 1.47 2.14
N ASP A 64 36.80 1.37 3.32
CA ASP A 64 37.38 0.79 4.54
C ASP A 64 37.16 -0.73 4.69
N ASN A 65 36.71 -1.43 3.63
CA ASN A 65 36.35 -2.86 3.65
C ASN A 65 35.21 -3.22 4.65
N GLU A 66 34.48 -2.23 5.16
CA GLU A 66 33.29 -2.47 5.97
C GLU A 66 32.10 -2.82 5.10
N LEU A 67 31.40 -3.91 5.43
CA LEU A 67 30.17 -4.34 4.74
C LEU A 67 29.00 -3.48 5.21
N ILE A 68 28.59 -2.49 4.41
CA ILE A 68 27.48 -1.61 4.75
C ILE A 68 26.14 -2.24 4.31
N PRO A 69 25.21 -2.41 5.28
CA PRO A 69 23.81 -2.75 5.07
C PRO A 69 23.00 -1.85 4.11
N THR A 70 23.04 -2.06 2.79
CA THR A 70 22.25 -1.21 1.89
C THR A 70 20.89 -1.83 1.58
N ARG A 71 19.82 -1.17 2.03
CA ARG A 71 18.44 -1.60 1.80
C ARG A 71 17.94 -1.05 0.47
N LEU A 72 17.82 -1.91 -0.53
CA LEU A 72 17.17 -1.55 -1.80
C LEU A 72 15.65 -1.53 -1.61
N VAL A 73 15.03 -0.39 -1.90
CA VAL A 73 13.57 -0.28 -1.99
C VAL A 73 13.16 -0.68 -3.40
N THR A 74 12.55 -1.86 -3.53
CA THR A 74 12.19 -2.43 -4.84
C THR A 74 10.80 -2.03 -5.34
N GLY A 75 9.99 -1.35 -4.51
CA GLY A 75 8.68 -0.83 -4.91
C GLY A 75 7.75 -0.60 -3.73
N TRP A 76 6.49 -0.29 -4.02
CA TRP A 76 5.43 -0.07 -3.03
C TRP A 76 4.37 -1.17 -3.12
N ARG A 77 3.62 -1.39 -2.02
CA ARG A 77 2.41 -2.22 -1.98
C ARG A 77 1.28 -1.37 -1.42
N VAL A 78 0.15 -1.41 -2.09
CA VAL A 78 -1.13 -0.94 -1.55
C VAL A 78 -1.75 -2.09 -0.76
N CYS A 79 -2.08 -1.85 0.51
CA CYS A 79 -2.72 -2.79 1.43
C CYS A 79 -4.05 -2.21 1.90
N ILE A 80 -5.06 -3.06 2.07
CA ILE A 80 -6.36 -2.67 2.64
C ILE A 80 -6.44 -3.28 4.03
N ASP A 81 -6.78 -2.47 5.03
CA ASP A 81 -6.98 -2.94 6.41
C ASP A 81 -8.43 -3.42 6.57
N TYR A 82 -8.61 -4.74 6.71
CA TYR A 82 -9.94 -5.36 6.87
C TYR A 82 -10.27 -5.67 8.34
N ARG A 83 -9.47 -5.14 9.27
CA ARG A 83 -9.62 -5.42 10.70
C ARG A 83 -10.87 -4.79 11.31
#